data_AF-A0A0M1JNR2-F1
#
_entry.id   AF-A0A0M1JNR2-F1
#
_cell.length_a   1.000
_cell.length_b   1.000
_cell.length_c   1.000
_cell.angle_alpha   90.00
_cell.angle_beta   90.00
_cell.angle_gamma   90.00
#
_symmetry.space_group_name_H-M   'P 1'
#
loop_
_entity.id
_entity.type
_entity.pdbx_description
1 polymer ?
#
loop_
_entity_poly.entity_id
_entity_poly.type
_entity_poly.pdbx_seq_one_letter_code
_entity_poly.pdbx_strand_id
1 'polypeptide(L)'
;MQPRNSSRFWFIPGFQQLHKGQTIPGIAWLVGTLLGYSINSSGDIGIIVYLIYLYLYCKIEVIDLCKSILKAKSVVKQFFKKQRIDRNDITNNAENKSKIKPDTEESFDFPHAKNTIGCMVSLIDDYVLIKKGKKFQFLNFFDQDANNVKIPVESITCVNYKASGIIDGTLEFVYMGFVPKLNQVKHAQENVITFRGEECNKTFWEFKEVVEKRMREIRRESLNPQKSSTSDELSKLSDLYQKGVLTEE
;
A
#
# COMPACT_ATOMS: atom_id res chain seq x y z
N MET A 1 -83.58 0.22 -23.51
CA MET A 1 -83.15 -0.39 -24.78
C MET A 1 -81.63 -0.45 -24.79
N GLN A 2 -81.07 -1.62 -25.09
CA GLN A 2 -79.62 -1.89 -25.21
C GLN A 2 -78.98 -1.14 -26.42
N PRO A 3 -77.71 -1.43 -26.80
CA PRO A 3 -76.46 -0.81 -26.34
C PRO A 3 -75.75 -0.10 -27.53
N ARG A 4 -74.54 0.47 -27.35
CA ARG A 4 -73.54 0.49 -28.44
C ARG A 4 -72.13 0.78 -27.92
N ASN A 5 -71.37 -0.32 -27.86
CA ASN A 5 -69.91 -0.36 -27.96
C ASN A 5 -69.44 0.42 -29.20
N SER A 6 -68.39 1.24 -29.05
CA SER A 6 -67.50 1.56 -30.16
C SER A 6 -66.07 1.74 -29.67
N SER A 7 -65.44 0.64 -29.26
CA SER A 7 -64.00 0.57 -29.06
C SER A 7 -63.34 0.51 -30.44
N ARG A 8 -62.86 1.66 -30.93
CA ARG A 8 -62.05 1.73 -32.15
C ARG A 8 -60.68 1.10 -31.86
N PHE A 9 -60.46 -0.10 -32.39
CA PHE A 9 -59.13 -0.69 -32.53
C PHE A 9 -58.33 0.15 -33.53
N TRP A 10 -57.26 0.78 -33.09
CA TRP A 10 -56.24 1.34 -33.97
C TRP A 10 -55.24 0.24 -34.32
N PHE A 11 -55.22 -0.13 -35.60
CA PHE A 11 -54.17 -0.93 -36.20
C PHE A 11 -52.91 -0.05 -36.31
N ILE A 12 -51.80 -0.44 -35.69
CA ILE A 12 -50.48 0.16 -35.93
C ILE A 12 -49.69 -0.80 -36.82
N PRO A 13 -49.43 -0.48 -38.10
CA PRO A 13 -48.50 -1.24 -38.92
C PRO A 13 -47.09 -0.71 -38.67
N GLY A 14 -46.15 -1.60 -38.33
CA GLY A 14 -44.74 -1.19 -38.25
C GLY A 14 -43.86 -2.08 -37.38
N PHE A 15 -43.86 -3.39 -37.61
CA PHE A 15 -42.82 -4.27 -37.04
C PHE A 15 -41.62 -4.27 -37.99
N GLN A 16 -40.77 -3.24 -37.90
CA GLN A 16 -39.45 -3.26 -38.55
C GLN A 16 -38.51 -4.20 -37.78
N GLN A 17 -37.82 -5.05 -38.52
CA GLN A 17 -36.82 -6.00 -38.01
C GLN A 17 -35.72 -5.26 -37.22
N LEU A 18 -35.58 -5.63 -35.94
CA LEU A 18 -34.50 -5.18 -35.07
C LEU A 18 -33.18 -5.85 -35.48
N HIS A 19 -32.27 -5.05 -36.05
CA HIS A 19 -30.87 -5.42 -36.21
C HIS A 19 -30.19 -5.62 -34.83
N LYS A 20 -29.40 -6.68 -34.72
CA LYS A 20 -28.59 -7.01 -33.54
C LYS A 20 -27.65 -5.84 -33.20
N GLY A 21 -27.95 -5.07 -32.16
CA GLY A 21 -27.03 -4.02 -31.69
C GLY A 21 -27.61 -2.90 -30.83
N GLN A 22 -28.94 -2.76 -30.71
CA GLN A 22 -29.56 -1.79 -29.81
C GLN A 22 -30.50 -2.49 -28.83
N THR A 23 -30.08 -2.63 -27.59
CA THR A 23 -30.93 -3.10 -26.50
C THR A 23 -30.97 -2.03 -25.44
N ILE A 24 -32.15 -1.45 -25.24
CA ILE A 24 -32.74 -0.95 -23.98
C ILE A 24 -34.06 -0.18 -24.24
N PRO A 25 -34.27 0.63 -25.31
CA PRO A 25 -35.50 1.44 -25.40
C PRO A 25 -36.78 0.61 -25.69
N GLY A 26 -36.66 -0.53 -26.39
CA GLY A 26 -37.82 -1.36 -26.73
C GLY A 26 -38.44 -2.11 -25.54
N ILE A 27 -37.63 -2.53 -24.57
CA ILE A 27 -38.12 -3.26 -23.38
C ILE A 27 -38.82 -2.28 -22.43
N ALA A 28 -38.27 -1.07 -22.27
CA ALA A 28 -38.91 -0.02 -21.47
C ALA A 28 -40.29 0.37 -22.03
N TRP A 29 -40.44 0.44 -23.36
CA TRP A 29 -41.73 0.73 -24.00
C TRP A 29 -42.77 -0.38 -23.78
N LEU A 30 -42.36 -1.66 -23.91
CA LEU A 30 -43.23 -2.82 -23.71
C LEU A 30 -43.66 -2.99 -22.24
N VAL A 31 -42.76 -2.70 -21.30
CA VAL A 31 -43.03 -2.71 -19.86
C VAL A 31 -43.95 -1.55 -19.48
N GLY A 32 -43.77 -0.37 -20.08
CA GLY A 32 -44.66 0.78 -19.90
C GLY A 32 -46.10 0.51 -20.37
N THR A 33 -46.28 -0.17 -21.51
CA THR A 33 -47.62 -0.53 -22.00
C THR A 33 -48.29 -1.62 -21.13
N LEU A 34 -47.52 -2.59 -20.63
CA LEU A 34 -48.03 -3.62 -19.71
C LEU A 34 -48.39 -3.05 -18.33
N LEU A 35 -47.59 -2.12 -17.79
CA LEU A 35 -47.90 -1.43 -16.54
C LEU A 35 -49.15 -0.55 -16.68
N GLY A 36 -49.33 0.13 -17.82
CA GLY A 36 -50.54 0.91 -18.09
C GLY A 36 -51.82 0.07 -18.14
N TYR A 37 -51.75 -1.17 -18.63
CA TYR A 37 -52.89 -2.10 -18.64
C TYR A 37 -53.21 -2.67 -17.25
N SER A 38 -52.22 -2.77 -16.35
CA SER A 38 -52.39 -3.38 -15.03
C SER A 38 -53.11 -2.49 -14.00
N ILE A 39 -53.25 -1.18 -14.25
CA ILE A 39 -53.86 -0.24 -13.28
C ILE A 39 -55.40 -0.43 -13.21
N ASN A 40 -56.01 -1.08 -14.20
CA ASN A 40 -57.47 -1.31 -14.25
C ASN A 40 -57.91 -2.76 -14.00
N SER A 41 -56.99 -3.66 -13.65
CA SER A 41 -57.26 -5.08 -13.44
C SER A 41 -56.86 -5.47 -12.02
N SER A 42 -57.73 -6.21 -11.32
CA SER A 42 -57.58 -6.70 -9.93
C SER A 42 -56.13 -7.02 -9.52
N GLY A 43 -55.73 -6.49 -8.36
CA GLY A 43 -54.33 -6.29 -7.91
C GLY A 43 -53.38 -7.50 -7.89
N ASP A 44 -53.88 -8.74 -8.03
CA ASP A 44 -53.04 -9.94 -7.96
C ASP A 44 -52.19 -10.15 -9.22
N ILE A 45 -52.66 -9.71 -10.39
CA ILE A 45 -51.92 -9.88 -11.66
C ILE A 45 -50.73 -8.91 -11.72
N GLY A 46 -50.87 -7.70 -11.18
CA GLY A 46 -49.81 -6.69 -11.17
C GLY A 46 -48.59 -7.13 -10.36
N ILE A 47 -48.81 -7.80 -9.23
CA ILE A 47 -47.73 -8.31 -8.37
C ILE A 47 -46.95 -9.42 -9.09
N ILE A 48 -47.63 -10.33 -9.78
CA ILE A 48 -46.97 -11.43 -10.51
C ILE A 48 -46.12 -10.88 -11.67
N VAL A 49 -46.64 -9.92 -12.43
CA VAL A 49 -45.88 -9.27 -13.52
C VAL A 49 -44.66 -8.51 -12.99
N TYR A 50 -44.81 -7.81 -11.86
CA TYR A 50 -43.70 -7.10 -11.21
C TYR A 50 -42.61 -8.06 -10.69
N LEU A 51 -42.99 -9.19 -10.08
CA LEU A 51 -42.03 -10.20 -9.60
C LEU A 51 -41.30 -10.90 -10.76
N ILE A 52 -41.98 -11.19 -11.87
CA ILE A 52 -41.35 -11.73 -13.08
C ILE A 52 -40.36 -10.72 -13.68
N TYR A 53 -40.72 -9.43 -13.71
CA TYR A 53 -39.83 -8.37 -14.15
C TYR A 53 -38.58 -8.28 -13.27
N LEU A 54 -38.74 -8.29 -11.94
CA LEU A 54 -37.62 -8.25 -11.00
C LEU A 54 -36.70 -9.47 -11.16
N TYR A 55 -37.28 -10.67 -11.32
CA TYR A 55 -36.54 -11.91 -11.55
C TYR A 55 -35.73 -11.86 -12.86
N LEU A 56 -36.34 -11.39 -13.95
CA LEU A 56 -35.66 -11.24 -15.24
C LEU A 56 -34.56 -10.18 -15.18
N TYR A 57 -34.82 -9.06 -14.51
CA TYR A 57 -33.84 -7.98 -14.33
C TYR A 57 -32.62 -8.45 -13.54
N CYS A 58 -32.81 -9.12 -12.39
CA CYS A 58 -31.72 -9.71 -11.61
C CYS A 58 -30.94 -10.77 -12.40
N LYS A 59 -31.62 -11.58 -13.22
CA LYS A 59 -30.95 -12.62 -14.04
C LYS A 59 -30.07 -12.00 -15.12
N ILE A 60 -30.48 -10.87 -15.72
CA ILE A 60 -29.68 -10.16 -16.73
C ILE A 60 -28.41 -9.57 -16.10
N GLU A 61 -28.51 -8.90 -14.94
CA GLU A 61 -27.33 -8.34 -14.25
C GLU A 61 -26.34 -9.42 -13.82
N VAL A 62 -26.83 -10.58 -13.33
CA VAL A 62 -25.96 -11.71 -12.96
C VAL A 62 -25.24 -12.29 -14.18
N ILE A 63 -25.90 -12.35 -15.35
CA ILE A 63 -25.27 -12.84 -16.59
C ILE A 63 -24.16 -11.88 -17.05
N ASP A 64 -24.40 -10.57 -17.01
CA ASP A 64 -23.40 -9.59 -17.44
C ASP A 64 -22.24 -9.45 -16.45
N LEU A 65 -22.48 -9.64 -15.15
CA LEU A 65 -21.44 -9.80 -14.14
C LEU A 65 -20.60 -11.05 -14.43
N CYS A 66 -21.22 -12.20 -14.72
CA CYS A 66 -20.52 -13.44 -15.08
C CYS A 66 -19.67 -13.28 -16.35
N LYS A 67 -20.17 -12.61 -17.39
CA LYS A 67 -19.39 -12.29 -18.60
C LYS A 67 -18.20 -11.39 -18.29
N SER A 68 -18.38 -10.39 -17.42
CA SER A 68 -17.31 -9.48 -17.00
C SER A 68 -16.22 -10.22 -16.23
N ILE A 69 -16.59 -11.14 -15.33
CA ILE A 69 -15.66 -12.02 -14.60
C ILE A 69 -14.91 -12.94 -15.56
N LEU A 70 -15.58 -13.54 -16.55
CA LEU A 70 -14.93 -14.40 -17.55
C LEU A 70 -13.95 -13.62 -18.44
N LYS A 71 -14.31 -12.39 -18.85
CA LYS A 71 -13.42 -11.50 -19.59
C LYS A 71 -12.19 -11.15 -18.77
N ALA A 72 -12.36 -10.80 -17.49
CA ALA A 72 -11.26 -10.53 -16.57
C ALA A 72 -10.33 -11.76 -16.39
N LYS A 73 -10.90 -12.97 -16.23
CA LYS A 73 -10.10 -14.21 -16.18
C LYS A 73 -9.26 -14.43 -17.44
N SER A 74 -9.77 -14.09 -18.62
CA SER A 74 -9.01 -14.21 -19.87
C SER A 74 -7.82 -13.25 -19.94
N VAL A 75 -8.00 -12.01 -19.48
CA VAL A 75 -6.95 -10.98 -19.43
C VAL A 75 -5.86 -11.37 -18.43
N VAL A 76 -6.27 -11.83 -17.24
CA VAL A 76 -5.33 -12.33 -16.23
C VAL A 76 -4.54 -13.54 -16.74
N LYS A 77 -5.20 -14.48 -17.43
CA LYS A 77 -4.53 -15.64 -18.05
C LYS A 77 -3.53 -15.22 -19.14
N GLN A 78 -3.85 -14.22 -19.95
CA GLN A 78 -2.93 -13.67 -20.94
C GLN A 78 -1.74 -12.95 -20.29
N PHE A 79 -1.98 -12.20 -19.21
CA PHE A 79 -0.92 -11.54 -18.44
C PHE A 79 0.07 -12.55 -17.85
N PHE A 80 -0.41 -13.63 -17.23
CA PHE A 80 0.45 -14.69 -16.71
C PHE A 80 1.15 -15.50 -17.80
N LYS A 81 0.51 -15.70 -18.97
CA LYS A 81 1.16 -16.35 -20.12
C LYS A 81 2.30 -15.49 -20.67
N LYS A 82 2.11 -14.17 -20.76
CA LYS A 82 3.15 -13.22 -21.17
C LYS A 82 4.33 -13.23 -20.19
N GLN A 83 4.07 -13.18 -18.88
CA GLN A 83 5.14 -13.26 -17.87
C GLN A 83 5.91 -14.59 -17.87
N ARG A 84 5.27 -15.71 -18.24
CA ARG A 84 5.99 -16.99 -18.42
C ARG A 84 6.92 -16.98 -19.63
N ILE A 85 6.54 -16.32 -20.73
CA ILE A 85 7.38 -16.21 -21.92
C ILE A 85 8.60 -15.33 -21.60
N ASP A 86 8.38 -14.17 -20.98
CA ASP A 86 9.47 -13.27 -20.58
C ASP A 86 10.43 -13.96 -19.57
N ARG A 87 9.91 -14.80 -18.67
CA ARG A 87 10.74 -15.55 -17.71
C ARG A 87 11.54 -16.69 -18.38
N ASN A 88 10.99 -17.32 -19.42
CA ASN A 88 11.68 -18.39 -20.15
C ASN A 88 12.78 -17.86 -21.10
N ASP A 89 12.59 -16.67 -21.67
CA ASP A 89 13.63 -15.98 -22.45
C ASP A 89 14.80 -15.55 -21.57
N ILE A 90 14.55 -15.23 -20.30
CA ILE A 90 15.60 -14.96 -19.30
C ILE A 90 16.37 -16.24 -18.93
N THR A 91 15.70 -17.39 -18.80
CA THR A 91 16.39 -18.66 -18.47
C THR A 91 17.23 -19.21 -19.62
N ASN A 92 16.79 -19.05 -20.87
CA ASN A 92 17.61 -19.46 -22.03
C ASN A 92 18.82 -18.54 -22.26
N ASN A 93 18.78 -17.31 -21.72
CA ASN A 93 19.93 -16.39 -21.68
C ASN A 93 20.80 -16.58 -20.42
N ALA A 94 20.35 -17.40 -19.45
CA ALA A 94 21.08 -17.71 -18.22
C ALA A 94 22.07 -18.86 -18.37
N GLU A 95 21.80 -19.84 -19.25
CA GLU A 95 22.75 -20.93 -19.54
C GLU A 95 24.02 -20.44 -20.28
N ASN A 96 23.95 -19.30 -20.99
CA ASN A 96 25.13 -18.61 -21.55
C ASN A 96 25.74 -17.56 -20.60
N LYS A 97 25.26 -17.46 -19.36
CA LYS A 97 25.71 -16.49 -18.33
C LYS A 97 26.28 -17.15 -17.07
N SER A 98 26.83 -18.36 -17.17
CA SER A 98 27.66 -18.96 -16.11
C SER A 98 29.03 -18.28 -15.91
N LYS A 99 29.26 -17.13 -16.56
CA LYS A 99 30.33 -16.16 -16.28
C LYS A 99 29.76 -14.80 -15.81
N ILE A 100 28.70 -14.78 -15.02
CA ILE A 100 28.43 -13.59 -14.20
C ILE A 100 29.48 -13.61 -13.08
N LYS A 101 30.47 -12.72 -13.20
CA LYS A 101 31.41 -12.42 -12.11
C LYS A 101 30.56 -12.15 -10.85
N PRO A 102 30.89 -12.73 -9.69
CA PRO A 102 30.22 -12.38 -8.44
C PRO A 102 30.20 -10.85 -8.35
N ASP A 103 29.01 -10.28 -8.16
CA ASP A 103 28.83 -8.84 -7.96
C ASP A 103 29.89 -8.43 -6.93
N THR A 104 30.80 -7.56 -7.37
CA THR A 104 31.97 -7.14 -6.60
C THR A 104 31.46 -6.70 -5.25
N GLU A 105 31.84 -7.41 -4.17
CA GLU A 105 31.50 -7.03 -2.81
C GLU A 105 32.04 -5.61 -2.60
N GLU A 106 31.16 -4.61 -2.71
CA GLU A 106 31.48 -3.25 -2.31
C GLU A 106 31.85 -3.34 -0.83
N SER A 107 33.14 -3.18 -0.50
CA SER A 107 33.57 -3.15 0.89
C SER A 107 33.03 -1.87 1.51
N PHE A 108 31.99 -2.00 2.31
CA PHE A 108 31.47 -0.88 3.08
C PHE A 108 32.35 -0.70 4.31
N ASP A 109 33.00 0.46 4.44
CA ASP A 109 33.82 0.82 5.60
C ASP A 109 33.01 1.10 6.89
N PHE A 110 31.69 0.93 6.82
CA PHE A 110 30.76 1.25 7.90
C PHE A 110 29.95 0.03 8.35
N PRO A 111 29.53 0.00 9.64
CA PRO A 111 28.66 -1.04 10.15
C PRO A 111 27.37 -1.15 9.33
N HIS A 112 27.08 -2.35 8.84
CA HIS A 112 25.90 -2.62 8.04
C HIS A 112 25.36 -4.03 8.29
N ALA A 113 24.06 -4.20 8.04
CA ALA A 113 23.40 -5.50 8.02
C ALA A 113 22.54 -5.61 6.76
N LYS A 114 22.53 -6.77 6.13
CA LYS A 114 21.78 -7.04 4.89
C LYS A 114 20.94 -8.29 5.08
N ASN A 115 19.68 -8.23 4.64
CA ASN A 115 18.79 -9.40 4.66
C ASN A 115 18.77 -10.12 3.30
N THR A 116 18.14 -11.30 3.30
CA THR A 116 17.92 -12.13 2.11
C THR A 116 16.97 -11.52 1.07
N ILE A 117 16.15 -10.54 1.48
CA ILE A 117 15.17 -9.85 0.62
C ILE A 117 15.80 -8.65 -0.11
N GLY A 118 17.06 -8.33 0.19
CA GLY A 118 17.81 -7.23 -0.39
C GLY A 118 17.58 -5.87 0.29
N CYS A 119 16.97 -5.85 1.47
CA CYS A 119 17.00 -4.70 2.37
C CYS A 119 18.37 -4.64 3.05
N MET A 120 18.94 -3.44 3.11
CA MET A 120 20.21 -3.17 3.76
C MET A 120 20.03 -2.02 4.73
N VAL A 121 20.63 -2.13 5.90
CA VAL A 121 20.72 -1.06 6.88
C VAL A 121 22.17 -0.76 7.17
N SER A 122 22.49 0.53 7.26
CA SER A 122 23.85 1.01 7.46
C SER A 122 23.84 2.19 8.42
N LEU A 123 24.85 2.25 9.30
CA LEU A 123 25.09 3.42 10.14
C LEU A 123 26.16 4.27 9.46
N ILE A 124 25.79 5.44 8.96
CA ILE A 124 26.68 6.37 8.26
C ILE A 124 26.69 7.68 9.05
N ASP A 125 27.84 8.04 9.61
CA ASP A 125 27.99 9.15 10.54
C ASP A 125 26.98 9.06 11.69
N ASP A 126 26.00 9.97 11.72
CA ASP A 126 24.93 10.05 12.72
C ASP A 126 23.54 9.75 12.15
N TYR A 127 23.48 9.00 11.05
CA TYR A 127 22.23 8.57 10.42
C TYR A 127 22.19 7.06 10.20
N VAL A 128 21.03 6.47 10.48
CA VAL A 128 20.68 5.13 10.02
C VAL A 128 20.08 5.25 8.62
N LEU A 129 20.75 4.65 7.64
CA LEU A 129 20.28 4.56 6.26
C LEU A 129 19.66 3.18 6.02
N ILE A 130 18.37 3.15 5.68
CA ILE A 130 17.65 1.94 5.28
C ILE A 130 17.45 1.98 3.76
N LYS A 131 18.12 1.07 3.04
CA LYS A 131 17.94 0.86 1.60
C LYS A 131 17.03 -0.33 1.37
N LYS A 132 15.82 -0.10 0.86
CA LYS A 132 14.86 -1.17 0.52
C LYS A 132 15.26 -1.84 -0.80
N GLY A 133 15.19 -3.18 -0.83
CA GLY A 133 15.59 -3.98 -1.99
C GLY A 133 14.69 -3.77 -3.22
N LYS A 134 15.23 -4.07 -4.42
CA LYS A 134 14.57 -3.90 -5.72
C LYS A 134 13.17 -4.53 -5.83
N LYS A 135 12.91 -5.61 -5.08
CA LYS A 135 11.57 -6.24 -5.06
C LYS A 135 10.47 -5.32 -4.52
N PHE A 136 10.80 -4.39 -3.63
CA PHE A 136 9.86 -3.38 -3.14
C PHE A 136 9.73 -2.17 -4.08
N GLN A 137 10.68 -1.94 -4.97
CA GLN A 137 10.67 -0.82 -5.92
C GLN A 137 9.54 -0.94 -6.96
N PHE A 138 9.14 -2.17 -7.32
CA PHE A 138 8.09 -2.39 -8.32
C PHE A 138 6.71 -1.87 -7.89
N LEU A 139 6.48 -1.68 -6.59
CA LEU A 139 5.20 -1.15 -6.08
C LEU A 139 5.17 0.38 -6.01
N ASN A 140 6.34 1.05 -6.01
CA ASN A 140 6.48 2.49 -5.80
C ASN A 140 7.15 3.18 -7.02
N PHE A 141 6.64 2.92 -8.22
CA PHE A 141 7.25 3.33 -9.50
C PHE A 141 7.46 4.85 -9.68
N PHE A 142 6.83 5.70 -8.86
CA PHE A 142 6.90 7.15 -9.00
C PHE A 142 7.83 7.85 -8.00
N ASP A 143 8.40 7.12 -7.04
CA ASP A 143 9.16 7.74 -5.95
C ASP A 143 10.49 6.99 -5.73
N GLN A 144 11.52 7.39 -6.48
CA GLN A 144 12.84 6.74 -6.41
C GLN A 144 13.50 6.95 -5.04
N ASP A 145 13.22 8.07 -4.39
CA ASP A 145 13.74 8.42 -3.05
C ASP A 145 13.03 7.68 -1.92
N ALA A 146 11.82 7.16 -2.13
CA ALA A 146 11.08 6.38 -1.12
C ALA A 146 11.76 5.05 -0.74
N ASN A 147 12.82 4.65 -1.45
CA ASN A 147 13.56 3.43 -1.16
C ASN A 147 14.73 3.64 -0.20
N ASN A 148 15.13 4.89 0.05
CA ASN A 148 16.24 5.25 0.92
C ASN A 148 15.71 6.09 2.09
N VAL A 149 15.47 5.44 3.23
CA VAL A 149 15.01 6.13 4.44
C VAL A 149 16.22 6.51 5.28
N LYS A 150 16.40 7.80 5.55
CA LYS A 150 17.44 8.32 6.43
C LYS A 150 16.82 8.71 7.77
N ILE A 151 17.29 8.11 8.86
CA ILE A 151 16.80 8.37 10.22
C ILE A 151 17.97 8.92 11.05
N PRO A 152 17.91 10.18 11.52
CA PRO A 152 18.93 10.73 12.41
C PRO A 152 19.01 9.92 13.70
N VAL A 153 20.19 9.51 14.14
CA VAL A 153 20.39 8.70 15.36
C VAL A 153 19.91 9.46 16.60
N GLU A 154 20.06 10.79 16.62
CA GLU A 154 19.53 11.67 17.67
C GLU A 154 18.00 11.57 17.83
N SER A 155 17.27 11.33 16.73
CA SER A 155 15.81 11.24 16.74
C SER A 155 15.30 9.92 17.29
N ILE A 156 16.15 8.88 17.28
CA ILE A 156 15.79 7.53 17.69
C ILE A 156 15.64 7.49 19.21
N THR A 157 14.45 7.13 19.66
CA THR A 157 14.11 6.91 21.06
C THR A 157 14.56 5.52 21.50
N CYS A 158 14.17 4.48 20.76
CA CYS A 158 14.55 3.09 21.00
C CYS A 158 14.66 2.26 19.71
N VAL A 159 15.39 1.14 19.80
CA VAL A 159 15.52 0.15 18.73
C VAL A 159 14.91 -1.17 19.20
N ASN A 160 13.76 -1.52 18.65
CA ASN A 160 13.07 -2.76 18.96
C ASN A 160 13.60 -3.88 18.07
N TYR A 161 14.04 -4.98 18.67
CA TYR A 161 14.51 -6.16 17.96
C TYR A 161 13.69 -7.39 18.31
N LYS A 162 13.31 -8.13 17.27
CA LYS A 162 12.66 -9.43 17.37
C LYS A 162 13.41 -10.41 16.47
N ALA A 163 13.98 -11.44 17.08
CA ALA A 163 14.68 -12.49 16.36
C ALA A 163 13.74 -13.21 15.37
N SER A 164 14.32 -13.61 14.23
CA SER A 164 13.68 -14.51 13.27
C SER A 164 13.72 -15.94 13.81
N GLY A 165 12.62 -16.65 13.61
CA GLY A 165 12.50 -18.09 13.86
C GLY A 165 11.71 -18.74 12.72
N ILE A 166 10.60 -19.39 13.05
CA ILE A 166 9.62 -19.85 12.04
C ILE A 166 8.99 -18.66 11.29
N ILE A 167 8.80 -17.56 12.01
CA ILE A 167 8.26 -16.30 11.50
C ILE A 167 9.42 -15.33 11.27
N ASP A 168 9.23 -14.39 10.34
CA ASP A 168 10.16 -13.31 10.06
C ASP A 168 10.49 -12.49 11.31
N GLY A 169 11.77 -12.19 11.47
CA GLY A 169 12.30 -11.26 12.48
C GLY A 169 12.09 -9.81 12.05
N THR A 170 12.18 -8.90 13.02
CA THR A 170 12.01 -7.46 12.78
C THR A 170 13.01 -6.63 13.56
N LEU A 171 13.58 -5.62 12.92
CA LEU A 171 14.29 -4.51 13.55
C LEU A 171 13.51 -3.22 13.28
N GLU A 172 13.04 -2.57 14.33
CA GLU A 172 12.21 -1.36 14.25
C GLU A 172 12.90 -0.20 14.97
N PHE A 173 13.00 0.94 14.29
CA PHE A 173 13.50 2.19 14.85
C PHE A 173 12.32 3.05 15.28
N VAL A 174 12.22 3.32 16.59
CA VAL A 174 11.18 4.21 17.13
C VAL A 174 11.79 5.57 17.35
N TYR A 175 11.22 6.61 16.75
CA TYR A 175 11.68 8.00 16.88
C TYR A 175 10.51 8.95 17.13
N MET A 176 10.80 10.09 17.75
CA MET A 176 9.78 11.08 18.09
C MET A 176 9.14 11.68 16.82
N GLY A 177 7.82 11.87 16.85
CA GLY A 177 7.06 12.43 15.72
C GLY A 177 6.62 11.42 14.65
N PHE A 178 7.05 10.15 14.75
CA PHE A 178 6.53 9.11 13.86
C PHE A 178 5.10 8.74 14.25
N VAL A 179 4.15 8.98 13.35
CA VAL A 179 2.76 8.53 13.47
C VAL A 179 2.55 7.32 12.56
N PRO A 180 2.32 6.11 13.11
CA PRO A 180 2.07 4.95 12.28
C PRO A 180 0.79 5.14 11.48
N LYS A 181 0.85 4.89 10.16
CA LYS A 181 -0.32 4.96 9.27
C LYS A 181 -1.33 3.87 9.68
N LEU A 182 -2.54 4.29 10.07
CA LEU A 182 -3.54 3.46 10.78
C LEU A 182 -3.94 2.15 10.07
N ASN A 183 -3.71 2.01 8.77
CA ASN A 183 -4.09 0.84 7.98
C ASN A 183 -2.93 0.18 7.23
N GLN A 184 -1.68 0.54 7.53
CA GLN A 184 -0.54 -0.09 6.88
C GLN A 184 -0.08 -1.33 7.66
N VAL A 185 0.18 -2.41 6.92
CA VAL A 185 0.83 -3.61 7.46
C VAL A 185 2.14 -3.17 8.10
N LYS A 186 2.43 -3.62 9.33
CA LYS A 186 3.64 -3.21 10.08
C LYS A 186 4.93 -3.34 9.26
N HIS A 187 5.02 -4.38 8.43
CA HIS A 187 6.17 -4.64 7.56
C HIS A 187 6.34 -3.66 6.40
N ALA A 188 5.31 -2.85 6.09
CA ALA A 188 5.36 -1.82 5.05
C ALA A 188 5.85 -0.47 5.59
N GLN A 189 6.00 -0.32 6.90
CA GLN A 189 6.46 0.93 7.50
C GLN A 189 7.91 1.24 7.09
N GLU A 190 8.26 2.52 7.10
CA GLU A 190 9.56 3.02 6.63
C GLU A 190 10.68 2.74 7.63
N ASN A 191 10.34 2.65 8.90
CA ASN A 191 11.23 2.45 10.04
C ASN A 191 11.36 0.98 10.49
N VAL A 192 10.70 0.04 9.80
CA VAL A 192 10.70 -1.39 10.12
C VAL A 192 11.44 -2.16 9.05
N ILE A 193 12.41 -2.97 9.48
CA ILE A 193 13.15 -3.90 8.65
C ILE A 193 12.71 -5.30 9.03
N THR A 194 12.20 -6.05 8.06
CA THR A 194 11.97 -7.49 8.21
C THR A 194 13.17 -8.26 7.73
N PHE A 195 13.53 -9.34 8.41
CA PHE A 195 14.55 -10.26 7.93
C PHE A 195 14.13 -11.69 8.25
N ARG A 196 14.64 -12.64 7.47
CA ARG A 196 14.31 -14.05 7.61
C ARG A 196 15.59 -14.87 7.58
N GLY A 197 15.67 -15.84 8.49
CA GLY A 197 16.81 -16.72 8.66
C GLY A 197 17.47 -16.52 10.01
N GLU A 198 17.87 -17.62 10.64
CA GLU A 198 18.57 -17.60 11.93
C GLU A 198 19.97 -17.01 11.80
N GLU A 199 20.60 -17.20 10.63
CA GLU A 199 21.87 -16.60 10.27
C GLU A 199 21.85 -15.07 10.29
N CYS A 200 20.70 -14.46 9.97
CA CYS A 200 20.52 -13.01 10.01
C CYS A 200 20.41 -12.48 11.44
N ASN A 201 19.98 -13.30 12.41
CA ASN A 201 19.75 -12.86 13.79
C ASN A 201 21.00 -12.24 14.41
N LYS A 202 22.16 -12.89 14.21
CA LYS A 202 23.43 -12.43 14.77
C LYS A 202 23.82 -11.07 14.19
N THR A 203 23.79 -10.92 12.87
CA THR A 203 24.17 -9.67 12.19
C THR A 203 23.25 -8.51 12.57
N PHE A 204 21.93 -8.73 12.64
CA PHE A 204 20.98 -7.67 13.03
C PHE A 204 21.05 -7.34 14.53
N TRP A 205 21.39 -8.31 15.37
CA TRP A 205 21.67 -8.07 16.79
C TRP A 205 22.91 -7.21 17.00
N GLU A 206 24.03 -7.57 16.36
CA GLU A 206 25.27 -6.78 16.41
C GLU A 206 25.04 -5.36 15.89
N PHE A 207 24.28 -5.22 14.80
CA PHE A 207 23.91 -3.91 14.27
C PHE A 207 23.09 -3.07 15.27
N LYS A 208 22.11 -3.68 15.96
CA LYS A 208 21.36 -3.02 17.03
C LYS A 208 22.29 -2.50 18.12
N GLU A 209 23.22 -3.32 18.60
CA GLU A 209 24.16 -2.93 19.66
C GLU A 209 25.04 -1.74 19.26
N VAL A 210 25.50 -1.71 18.01
CA VAL A 210 26.28 -0.60 17.45
C VAL A 210 25.45 0.68 17.41
N VAL A 211 24.21 0.63 16.91
CA VAL A 211 23.31 1.79 16.87
C VAL A 211 23.01 2.29 18.29
N GLU A 212 22.66 1.40 19.22
CA GLU A 212 22.39 1.78 20.62
C GLU A 212 23.62 2.35 21.32
N LYS A 213 24.83 1.87 20.99
CA LYS A 213 26.08 2.46 21.46
C LYS A 213 26.24 3.89 20.95
N ARG A 214 26.06 4.13 19.65
CA ARG A 214 26.13 5.47 19.06
C ARG A 214 25.08 6.42 19.65
N MET A 215 23.85 5.93 19.87
CA MET A 215 22.80 6.69 20.56
C MET A 215 23.22 7.15 21.96
N ARG A 216 23.91 6.29 22.73
CA ARG A 216 24.42 6.66 24.06
C ARG A 216 25.54 7.69 23.98
N GLU A 217 26.40 7.62 22.97
CA GLU A 217 27.48 8.59 22.75
C GLU A 217 26.92 9.98 22.44
N ILE A 218 26.02 10.09 21.46
CA ILE A 218 25.37 11.35 21.09
C ILE A 218 24.62 11.96 22.27
N ARG A 219 23.89 11.14 23.04
CA ARG A 219 23.19 11.61 24.26
C ARG A 219 24.15 12.08 25.35
N ARG A 220 25.34 11.49 25.48
CA ARG A 220 26.36 11.97 26.43
C ARG A 220 26.96 13.28 25.97
N GLU A 221 27.19 13.44 24.67
CA GLU A 221 27.68 14.70 24.09
C GLU A 221 26.66 15.82 24.27
N SER A 222 25.36 15.55 24.07
CA SER A 222 24.31 16.55 24.27
C SER A 222 24.05 16.91 25.73
N LEU A 223 24.24 15.97 26.66
CA LEU A 223 24.15 16.20 28.11
C LEU A 223 25.41 16.84 28.69
N ASN A 224 26.47 16.93 27.90
CA ASN A 224 27.67 17.67 28.24
C ASN A 224 27.74 18.90 27.32
N PRO A 225 26.69 19.76 27.28
CA PRO A 225 26.82 21.05 26.60
C PRO A 225 28.02 21.68 27.28
N GLN A 226 29.05 22.02 26.49
CA GLN A 226 30.34 22.53 26.95
C GLN A 226 30.18 23.06 28.36
N LYS A 227 30.71 22.32 29.33
CA LYS A 227 30.78 22.71 30.73
C LYS A 227 31.25 24.17 30.70
N SER A 228 30.32 25.12 30.69
CA SER A 228 30.64 26.50 30.93
C SER A 228 31.27 26.38 32.29
N SER A 229 32.57 26.68 32.34
CA SER A 229 33.32 26.59 33.58
C SER A 229 32.43 27.22 34.63
N THR A 230 32.25 26.58 35.80
CA THR A 230 31.38 27.15 36.84
C THR A 230 31.75 28.61 37.13
N SER A 231 33.02 28.96 36.89
CA SER A 231 33.59 30.31 36.86
C SER A 231 33.00 31.24 35.78
N ASP A 232 32.78 30.77 34.56
CA ASP A 232 32.19 31.55 33.46
C ASP A 232 30.71 31.81 33.69
N GLU A 233 29.98 30.86 34.29
CA GLU A 233 28.58 31.06 34.70
C GLU A 233 28.48 32.07 35.86
N LEU A 234 29.36 31.94 36.86
CA LEU A 234 29.47 32.90 37.97
C LEU A 234 29.84 34.31 37.48
N SER A 235 30.72 34.42 36.50
CA SER A 235 31.10 35.71 35.92
C SER A 235 29.93 36.36 35.19
N LYS A 236 29.17 35.59 34.40
CA LYS A 236 27.94 36.09 33.75
C LYS A 236 26.86 36.49 34.76
N LEU A 237 26.73 35.76 35.87
CA LEU A 237 25.81 36.10 36.96
C LEU A 237 26.21 37.41 37.64
N SER A 238 27.51 37.60 37.92
CA SER A 238 28.04 38.84 38.45
C SER A 238 27.79 40.02 37.50
N ASP A 239 28.02 39.82 36.20
CA ASP A 239 27.78 40.85 35.18
C ASP A 239 26.30 41.25 35.09
N LEU A 240 25.38 40.30 35.22
CA LEU A 240 23.93 40.57 35.19
C LEU A 240 23.45 41.29 36.46
N TYR A 241 24.03 40.95 37.61
CA TYR A 241 23.77 41.66 38.87
C TYR A 241 24.30 43.10 38.82
N GLN A 242 25.54 43.31 38.34
CA GLN A 242 26.11 44.65 38.17
C GLN A 242 25.33 45.51 37.17
N LYS A 243 24.73 44.89 36.15
CA LYS A 243 23.84 45.59 35.20
C LYS A 243 22.45 45.89 35.77
N GLY A 244 22.16 45.50 37.00
CA GLY A 244 20.87 45.73 37.66
C GLY A 244 19.72 44.92 37.06
N VAL A 245 20.03 43.84 36.33
CA VAL A 245 19.02 42.96 35.72
C VAL A 245 18.48 41.96 36.76
N LEU A 246 19.31 41.59 37.73
CA LEU A 246 18.94 40.73 38.86
C LEU A 246 18.95 41.55 40.16
N THR A 247 17.90 41.43 40.96
CA THR A 247 17.74 42.07 42.28
C THR A 247 17.71 41.01 43.39
N GLU A 248 17.99 41.43 44.62
CA GLU A 248 18.27 40.56 45.80
C GLU A 248 17.04 39.91 46.47
N GLU A 249 15.90 39.82 45.78
CA GLU A 249 14.62 39.38 46.38
C GLU A 249 14.55 37.89 46.75
#